data_AF-A0A0D0QEU2-F1
#
_entry.id   AF-A0A0D0QEU2-F1
#
_cell.length_a   1.000
_cell.length_b   1.000
_cell.length_c   1.000
_cell.angle_alpha   90.00
_cell.angle_beta   90.00
_cell.angle_gamma   90.00
#
_symmetry.space_group_name_H-M   'P 1'
#
loop_
_entity.id
_entity.type
_entity.pdbx_description
1 polymer ?
#
loop_
_entity_poly.entity_id
_entity_poly.type
_entity_poly.pdbx_seq_one_letter_code
_entity_poly.pdbx_strand_id
1 'polypeptide(L)'
;MPNPTAAMLVIGDEILSGRTRDANMHHLAGALAKAGIDLVEVRVLPDRPDRLVPAIREMAAAHDHLFTSGGIGPTHDDITADCVAEAMGAPIDVRDDARAILQAHYDRSGQELNAARLRMARVPDGAELIDNPISAAPGFSLRNVHVMAGVPTIFEAMVASLLPRLTGGTPLLSQSLRIERGEGDIAGPLAELAAEYQDLSFGSYPFNRDGIYGANVVVRGQRCRPRRRRAGAPVRAVSRCRRLTRPPGLRRPRRRGLRRRPRASGSGRSARGAAAAAGSVRRRPTRTRRRPTSRRAWRRWRPSARSRR
;
A
#
# COMPACT_ATOMS: atom_id res chain seq x y z
N MET A 1 21.61 -11.91 8.32
CA MET A 1 20.57 -12.94 8.24
C MET A 1 19.62 -12.55 7.12
N PRO A 2 19.04 -13.51 6.38
CA PRO A 2 17.97 -13.20 5.43
C PRO A 2 16.81 -12.49 6.15
N ASN A 3 16.03 -11.70 5.41
CA ASN A 3 14.82 -11.10 5.97
C ASN A 3 13.83 -12.22 6.34
N PRO A 4 13.01 -12.05 7.39
CA PRO A 4 11.89 -12.94 7.65
C PRO A 4 10.93 -12.96 6.48
N THR A 5 10.30 -14.10 6.28
CA THR A 5 9.31 -14.36 5.23
C THR A 5 7.91 -14.15 5.75
N ALA A 6 7.03 -13.64 4.89
CA ALA A 6 5.61 -13.53 5.16
C ALA A 6 4.80 -14.12 4.02
N ALA A 7 3.63 -14.63 4.36
CA ALA A 7 2.59 -14.98 3.42
C ALA A 7 1.24 -14.36 3.81
N MET A 8 0.31 -14.26 2.87
CA MET A 8 -1.02 -13.69 3.11
C MET A 8 -2.15 -14.58 2.58
N LEU A 9 -3.20 -14.73 3.37
CA LEU A 9 -4.50 -15.25 2.95
C LEU A 9 -5.50 -14.11 2.85
N VAL A 10 -5.96 -13.83 1.63
CA VAL A 10 -7.11 -12.95 1.39
C VAL A 10 -8.35 -13.83 1.37
N ILE A 11 -9.29 -13.58 2.28
CA ILE A 11 -10.47 -14.42 2.52
C ILE A 11 -11.71 -13.60 2.17
N GLY A 12 -12.48 -14.08 1.19
CA GLY A 12 -13.70 -13.41 0.74
C GLY A 12 -14.16 -13.83 -0.65
N ASP A 13 -15.38 -14.35 -0.76
CA ASP A 13 -16.00 -14.70 -2.05
C ASP A 13 -16.14 -13.49 -3.01
N GLU A 14 -16.28 -12.28 -2.48
CA GLU A 14 -16.33 -11.04 -3.25
C GLU A 14 -15.01 -10.70 -3.95
N ILE A 15 -13.88 -11.18 -3.43
CA ILE A 15 -12.57 -11.03 -4.05
C ILE A 15 -12.44 -12.03 -5.20
N LEU A 16 -12.83 -13.29 -4.99
CA LEU A 16 -12.78 -14.33 -6.01
C LEU A 16 -13.74 -14.05 -7.18
N SER A 17 -14.91 -13.49 -6.89
CA SER A 17 -15.87 -13.06 -7.92
C SER A 17 -15.45 -11.78 -8.65
N GLY A 18 -14.40 -11.09 -8.20
CA GLY A 18 -13.94 -9.83 -8.75
C GLY A 18 -14.87 -8.65 -8.46
N ARG A 19 -15.89 -8.81 -7.60
CA ARG A 19 -16.79 -7.73 -7.17
C ARG A 19 -16.02 -6.65 -6.43
N THR A 20 -15.06 -7.06 -5.62
CA THR A 20 -14.20 -6.16 -4.85
C THR A 20 -12.75 -6.36 -5.31
N ARG A 21 -12.08 -5.26 -5.63
CA ARG A 21 -10.64 -5.28 -5.89
C ARG A 21 -9.91 -5.30 -4.54
N ASP A 22 -9.07 -6.30 -4.33
CA ASP A 22 -8.24 -6.36 -3.14
C ASP A 22 -7.25 -5.18 -3.07
N ALA A 23 -7.26 -4.49 -1.94
CA ALA A 23 -6.33 -3.42 -1.59
C ALA A 23 -5.42 -3.81 -0.41
N ASN A 24 -5.76 -4.87 0.32
CA ASN A 24 -5.11 -5.22 1.58
C ASN A 24 -3.75 -5.87 1.32
N MET A 25 -3.63 -6.73 0.31
CA MET A 25 -2.33 -7.25 -0.13
C MET A 25 -1.40 -6.13 -0.58
N HIS A 26 -1.92 -5.16 -1.35
CA HIS A 26 -1.11 -4.05 -1.83
C HIS A 26 -0.54 -3.23 -0.66
N HIS A 27 -1.37 -2.93 0.33
CA HIS A 27 -0.94 -2.24 1.54
C HIS A 27 0.08 -3.06 2.33
N LEU A 28 -0.23 -4.33 2.61
CA LEU A 28 0.61 -5.23 3.39
C LEU A 28 2.00 -5.36 2.77
N ALA A 29 2.08 -5.61 1.45
CA ALA A 29 3.34 -5.72 0.73
C ALA A 29 4.21 -4.47 0.90
N GLY A 30 3.61 -3.27 0.81
CA GLY A 30 4.31 -2.01 1.01
C GLY A 30 4.77 -1.79 2.44
N ALA A 31 3.98 -2.23 3.42
CA ALA A 31 4.29 -2.08 4.83
C ALA A 31 5.40 -3.06 5.29
N LEU A 32 5.30 -4.33 4.90
CA LEU A 32 6.31 -5.36 5.18
C LEU A 32 7.66 -5.05 4.51
N ALA A 33 7.66 -4.56 3.27
CA ALA A 33 8.89 -4.15 2.58
C ALA A 33 9.66 -3.06 3.34
N LYS A 34 8.93 -2.11 3.96
CA LYS A 34 9.53 -1.07 4.82
C LYS A 34 10.05 -1.64 6.14
N ALA A 35 9.39 -2.66 6.67
CA ALA A 35 9.81 -3.39 7.86
C ALA A 35 10.95 -4.40 7.57
N GLY A 36 11.32 -4.62 6.31
CA GLY A 36 12.31 -5.63 5.94
C GLY A 36 11.81 -7.05 6.18
N ILE A 37 10.53 -7.29 5.89
CA ILE A 37 9.88 -8.61 5.86
C ILE A 37 9.48 -8.87 4.40
N ASP A 38 9.86 -10.03 3.88
CA ASP A 38 9.65 -10.37 2.47
C ASP A 38 8.32 -11.12 2.32
N LEU A 39 7.31 -10.47 1.71
CA LEU A 39 6.06 -11.13 1.34
C LEU A 39 6.30 -12.01 0.11
N VAL A 40 6.30 -13.34 0.29
CA VAL A 40 6.70 -14.30 -0.74
C VAL A 40 5.52 -15.07 -1.36
N GLU A 41 4.39 -15.16 -0.65
CA GLU A 41 3.22 -15.89 -1.12
C GLU A 41 1.92 -15.18 -0.73
N VAL A 42 0.95 -15.17 -1.64
CA VAL A 42 -0.42 -14.70 -1.37
C VAL A 42 -1.41 -15.68 -2.00
N ARG A 43 -2.41 -16.13 -1.25
CA ARG A 43 -3.55 -16.89 -1.79
C ARG A 43 -4.85 -16.14 -1.52
N VAL A 44 -5.78 -16.23 -2.47
CA VAL A 44 -7.15 -15.75 -2.32
C VAL A 44 -8.06 -16.96 -2.20
N LEU A 45 -8.82 -17.08 -1.12
CA LEU A 45 -9.63 -18.25 -0.79
C LEU A 45 -11.08 -17.85 -0.46
N PRO A 46 -12.04 -18.76 -0.71
CA PRO A 46 -13.43 -18.54 -0.32
C PRO A 46 -13.60 -18.75 1.19
N ASP A 47 -14.72 -18.27 1.73
CA ASP A 47 -15.14 -18.45 3.13
C ASP A 47 -15.59 -19.89 3.41
N ARG A 48 -14.67 -20.84 3.27
CA ARG A 48 -14.94 -22.28 3.41
C ARG A 48 -13.91 -22.98 4.30
N PRO A 49 -14.32 -23.66 5.39
CA PRO A 49 -13.39 -24.34 6.29
C PRO A 49 -12.51 -25.37 5.59
N ASP A 50 -13.08 -26.12 4.62
CA ASP A 50 -12.36 -27.14 3.84
C ASP A 50 -11.22 -26.57 2.98
N ARG A 51 -11.22 -25.26 2.75
CA ARG A 51 -10.16 -24.54 2.03
C ARG A 51 -9.22 -23.79 2.97
N LEU A 52 -9.77 -23.13 3.98
CA LEU A 52 -9.00 -22.29 4.90
C LEU A 52 -8.09 -23.10 5.81
N VAL A 53 -8.61 -24.14 6.46
CA VAL A 53 -7.85 -24.89 7.49
C VAL A 53 -6.58 -25.53 6.92
N PRO A 54 -6.61 -26.25 5.76
CA PRO A 54 -5.40 -26.79 5.16
C PRO A 54 -4.40 -25.70 4.74
N ALA A 55 -4.88 -24.61 4.15
CA ALA A 55 -4.03 -23.51 3.69
C ALA A 55 -3.34 -22.80 4.86
N ILE A 56 -4.06 -22.57 5.97
CA ILE A 56 -3.48 -21.98 7.19
C ILE A 56 -2.37 -22.88 7.72
N ARG A 57 -2.61 -24.20 7.85
CA ARG A 57 -1.59 -25.15 8.33
C ARG A 57 -0.34 -25.15 7.47
N GLU A 58 -0.52 -25.23 6.15
CA GLU A 58 0.59 -25.24 5.18
C GLU A 58 1.39 -23.94 5.22
N MET A 59 0.70 -22.80 5.09
CA MET A 59 1.37 -21.50 4.98
C MET A 59 1.98 -21.05 6.30
N ALA A 60 1.35 -21.34 7.44
CA ALA A 60 1.92 -21.03 8.75
C ALA A 60 3.16 -21.89 9.05
N ALA A 61 3.25 -23.12 8.52
CA ALA A 61 4.43 -23.95 8.69
C ALA A 61 5.59 -23.53 7.76
N ALA A 62 5.27 -22.98 6.58
CA ALA A 62 6.26 -22.64 5.56
C ALA A 62 6.86 -21.23 5.69
N HIS A 63 6.29 -20.35 6.51
CA HIS A 63 6.67 -18.94 6.59
C HIS A 63 6.82 -18.42 8.02
N ASP A 64 7.66 -17.40 8.21
CA ASP A 64 7.87 -16.80 9.55
C ASP A 64 6.64 -16.02 10.03
N HIS A 65 5.82 -15.49 9.11
CA HIS A 65 4.56 -14.80 9.40
C HIS A 65 3.47 -15.17 8.39
N LEU A 66 2.26 -15.44 8.87
CA LEU A 66 1.05 -15.59 8.05
C LEU A 66 0.05 -14.49 8.41
N PHE A 67 -0.31 -13.65 7.45
CA PHE A 67 -1.35 -12.64 7.62
C PHE A 67 -2.66 -13.11 7.01
N THR A 68 -3.78 -12.80 7.63
CA THR A 68 -5.10 -12.97 7.02
C THR A 68 -5.82 -11.63 6.90
N SER A 69 -6.70 -11.54 5.92
CA SER A 69 -7.63 -10.42 5.79
C SER A 69 -9.00 -10.95 5.42
N GLY A 70 -10.01 -10.59 6.22
CA GLY A 70 -11.41 -10.99 6.00
C GLY A 70 -11.90 -12.07 6.97
N GLY A 71 -13.23 -12.23 7.02
CA GLY A 71 -13.92 -13.29 7.76
C GLY A 71 -13.85 -13.18 9.30
N ILE A 72 -13.77 -11.97 9.87
CA ILE A 72 -13.74 -11.72 11.33
C ILE A 72 -14.86 -10.80 11.85
N GLY A 73 -15.84 -10.49 11.01
CA GLY A 73 -17.01 -9.71 11.38
C GLY A 73 -18.05 -10.51 12.19
N PRO A 74 -19.25 -9.94 12.34
CA PRO A 74 -20.32 -10.53 13.14
C PRO A 74 -21.21 -11.51 12.35
N THR A 75 -20.99 -11.71 11.04
CA THR A 75 -21.89 -12.53 10.22
C THR A 75 -21.53 -14.02 10.30
N HIS A 76 -22.32 -14.85 9.62
CA HIS A 76 -22.24 -16.32 9.73
C HIS A 76 -21.14 -16.91 8.84
N ASP A 77 -20.83 -16.21 7.76
CA ASP A 77 -19.72 -16.41 6.84
C ASP A 77 -18.38 -15.91 7.39
N ASP A 78 -18.38 -15.10 8.45
CA ASP A 78 -17.17 -14.74 9.20
C ASP A 78 -16.67 -15.93 10.05
N ILE A 79 -15.84 -16.77 9.42
CA ILE A 79 -15.35 -18.05 9.97
C ILE A 79 -13.82 -18.10 10.17
N THR A 80 -13.09 -17.01 9.89
CA THR A 80 -11.62 -17.00 9.91
C THR A 80 -11.06 -17.33 11.30
N ALA A 81 -11.67 -16.80 12.36
CA ALA A 81 -11.21 -17.04 13.73
C ALA A 81 -11.32 -18.52 14.12
N ASP A 82 -12.46 -19.15 13.81
CA ASP A 82 -12.70 -20.57 14.08
C ASP A 82 -11.78 -21.46 13.23
N CYS A 83 -11.55 -21.13 11.96
CA CYS A 83 -10.64 -21.87 11.08
C CYS A 83 -9.18 -21.79 11.56
N VAL A 84 -8.73 -20.62 12.06
CA VAL A 84 -7.38 -20.46 12.62
C VAL A 84 -7.23 -21.26 13.92
N ALA A 85 -8.26 -21.27 14.78
CA ALA A 85 -8.26 -22.08 15.99
C ALA A 85 -8.10 -23.57 15.67
N GLU A 86 -8.89 -24.09 14.72
CA GLU A 86 -8.82 -25.47 14.26
C GLU A 86 -7.47 -25.81 13.60
N ALA A 87 -6.96 -24.91 12.76
CA ALA A 87 -5.67 -25.10 12.09
C ALA A 87 -4.52 -25.22 13.10
N MET A 88 -4.57 -24.42 14.17
CA MET A 88 -3.50 -24.30 15.16
C MET A 88 -3.66 -25.23 16.37
N GLY A 89 -4.78 -25.94 16.46
CA GLY A 89 -5.11 -26.85 17.56
C GLY A 89 -5.37 -26.12 18.87
N ALA A 90 -5.97 -24.94 18.82
CA ALA A 90 -6.28 -24.11 19.99
C ALA A 90 -7.79 -24.09 20.26
N PRO A 91 -8.24 -24.25 21.51
CA PRO A 91 -9.62 -23.94 21.89
C PRO A 91 -9.96 -22.48 21.57
N ILE A 92 -11.22 -22.20 21.26
CA ILE A 92 -11.70 -20.86 20.95
C ILE A 92 -13.07 -20.62 21.58
N ASP A 93 -13.17 -19.52 22.32
CA ASP A 93 -14.43 -19.01 22.83
C ASP A 93 -14.40 -17.47 22.92
N VAL A 94 -15.50 -16.88 23.36
CA VAL A 94 -15.59 -15.46 23.69
C VAL A 94 -14.65 -15.15 24.84
N ARG A 95 -13.60 -14.36 24.58
CA ARG A 95 -12.67 -13.92 25.62
C ARG A 95 -13.12 -12.63 26.29
N ASP A 96 -12.95 -12.57 27.62
CA ASP A 96 -13.40 -11.44 28.44
C ASP A 96 -12.70 -10.12 28.10
N ASP A 97 -11.41 -10.17 27.75
CA ASP A 97 -10.64 -8.98 27.34
C ASP A 97 -11.14 -8.40 26.01
N ALA A 98 -11.37 -9.24 24.99
CA ALA A 98 -11.95 -8.85 23.72
C ALA A 98 -13.39 -8.34 23.88
N ARG A 99 -14.19 -9.02 24.72
CA ARG A 99 -15.56 -8.60 25.06
C ARG A 99 -15.59 -7.23 25.73
N ALA A 100 -14.69 -6.96 26.67
CA ALA A 100 -14.64 -5.67 27.37
C ALA A 100 -14.37 -4.51 26.40
N ILE A 101 -13.48 -4.70 25.42
CA ILE A 101 -13.20 -3.71 24.37
C ILE A 101 -14.46 -3.40 23.55
N LEU A 102 -15.16 -4.45 23.09
CA LEU A 102 -16.40 -4.31 22.33
C LEU A 102 -17.50 -3.66 23.16
N GLN A 103 -17.69 -4.09 24.41
CA GLN A 103 -18.70 -3.54 25.31
C GLN A 103 -18.49 -2.03 25.49
N ALA A 104 -17.27 -1.61 25.81
CA ALA A 104 -16.95 -0.19 25.97
C ALA A 104 -17.21 0.63 24.68
N HIS A 105 -16.99 0.05 23.51
CA HIS A 105 -17.30 0.70 22.22
C HIS A 105 -18.82 0.84 22.00
N TYR A 106 -19.58 -0.22 22.26
CA TYR A 106 -21.03 -0.22 22.06
C TYR A 106 -21.76 0.67 23.07
N ASP A 107 -21.30 0.69 24.32
CA ASP A 107 -21.82 1.61 25.34
C ASP A 107 -21.65 3.08 24.94
N ARG A 108 -20.47 3.44 24.43
CA ARG A 108 -20.20 4.81 23.93
C ARG A 108 -21.04 5.20 22.72
N SER A 109 -21.43 4.22 21.90
CA SER A 109 -22.26 4.46 20.71
C SER A 109 -23.76 4.34 20.99
N GLY A 110 -24.16 4.03 22.23
CA GLY A 110 -25.56 3.86 22.63
C GLY A 110 -26.22 2.65 21.96
N GLN A 111 -25.43 1.64 21.58
CA GLN A 111 -25.91 0.43 20.92
C GLN A 111 -25.70 -0.79 21.81
N GLU A 112 -26.49 -1.83 21.59
CA GLU A 112 -26.38 -3.09 22.33
C GLU A 112 -25.30 -4.02 21.75
N LEU A 113 -24.48 -4.62 22.61
CA LEU A 113 -23.61 -5.74 22.25
C LEU A 113 -24.46 -7.03 22.17
N ASN A 114 -25.04 -7.30 21.00
CA ASN A 114 -25.85 -8.49 20.77
C ASN A 114 -25.00 -9.75 20.51
N ALA A 115 -25.66 -10.91 20.45
CA ALA A 115 -25.01 -12.20 20.24
C ALA A 115 -24.19 -12.30 18.93
N ALA A 116 -24.65 -11.66 17.84
CA ALA A 116 -23.91 -11.63 16.57
C ALA A 116 -22.60 -10.83 16.71
N ARG A 117 -22.65 -9.68 17.38
CA ARG A 117 -21.47 -8.84 17.63
C ARG A 117 -20.49 -9.50 18.61
N LEU A 118 -21.00 -10.30 19.54
CA LEU A 118 -20.18 -11.08 20.46
C LEU A 118 -19.31 -12.12 19.74
N ARG A 119 -19.67 -12.54 18.51
CA ARG A 119 -18.82 -13.39 17.67
C ARG A 119 -17.46 -12.75 17.39
N MET A 120 -17.38 -11.42 17.28
CA MET A 120 -16.13 -10.68 17.08
C MET A 120 -15.20 -10.71 18.32
N ALA A 121 -15.66 -11.24 19.46
CA ALA A 121 -14.84 -11.49 20.64
C ALA A 121 -14.42 -12.96 20.78
N ARG A 122 -14.74 -13.82 19.79
CA ARG A 122 -14.23 -15.19 19.74
C ARG A 122 -12.75 -15.16 19.37
N VAL A 123 -11.89 -15.51 20.33
CA VAL A 123 -10.44 -15.43 20.18
C VAL A 123 -9.84 -16.72 20.72
N PRO A 124 -8.93 -17.38 19.98
CA PRO A 124 -8.30 -18.60 20.46
C PRO A 124 -7.50 -18.40 21.75
N ASP A 125 -7.39 -19.47 22.54
CA ASP A 125 -6.53 -19.50 23.72
C ASP A 125 -5.06 -19.31 23.33
N GLY A 126 -4.34 -18.52 24.11
CA GLY A 126 -2.94 -18.18 23.86
C GLY A 126 -2.71 -17.14 22.75
N ALA A 127 -3.78 -16.60 22.14
CA ALA A 127 -3.64 -15.51 21.18
C ALA A 127 -3.44 -14.14 21.86
N GLU A 128 -2.69 -13.25 21.21
CA GLU A 128 -2.55 -11.84 21.62
C GLU A 128 -3.45 -10.96 20.77
N LEU A 129 -4.20 -10.04 21.38
CA LEU A 129 -5.06 -9.14 20.62
C LEU A 129 -4.24 -8.20 19.72
N ILE A 130 -4.82 -7.85 18.57
CA ILE A 130 -4.32 -6.79 17.68
C ILE A 130 -5.32 -5.64 17.77
N ASP A 131 -4.84 -4.48 18.23
CA ASP A 131 -5.68 -3.31 18.40
C ASP A 131 -6.28 -2.85 17.07
N ASN A 132 -7.58 -2.58 17.13
CA ASN A 132 -8.33 -1.97 16.05
C ASN A 132 -8.89 -0.61 16.53
N PRO A 133 -8.19 0.49 16.28
CA PRO A 133 -8.61 1.80 16.77
C PRO A 133 -9.85 2.37 16.05
N ILE A 134 -10.30 1.74 14.95
CA ILE A 134 -11.39 2.26 14.12
C ILE A 134 -12.74 1.66 14.54
N SER A 135 -12.86 0.33 14.58
CA SER A 135 -14.13 -0.34 14.91
C SER A 135 -14.12 -1.07 16.25
N ALA A 136 -13.04 -0.96 17.02
CA ALA A 136 -12.81 -1.64 18.32
C ALA A 136 -12.80 -3.17 18.30
N ALA A 137 -13.44 -3.82 17.33
CA ALA A 137 -13.38 -5.28 17.13
C ALA A 137 -11.93 -5.73 16.91
N PRO A 138 -11.30 -6.40 17.89
CA PRO A 138 -9.89 -6.70 17.83
C PRO A 138 -9.62 -7.82 16.81
N GLY A 139 -8.46 -7.76 16.16
CA GLY A 139 -7.87 -8.95 15.58
C GLY A 139 -7.08 -9.72 16.63
N PHE A 140 -6.31 -10.71 16.20
CA PHE A 140 -5.42 -11.42 17.11
C PHE A 140 -4.23 -12.04 16.39
N SER A 141 -3.17 -12.30 17.13
CA SER A 141 -2.01 -13.09 16.71
C SER A 141 -1.97 -14.38 17.50
N LEU A 142 -1.94 -15.53 16.83
CA LEU A 142 -1.72 -16.83 17.45
C LEU A 142 -0.46 -17.45 16.86
N ARG A 143 0.61 -17.55 17.67
CA ARG A 143 1.96 -17.88 17.19
C ARG A 143 2.37 -16.91 16.06
N ASN A 144 2.62 -17.40 14.86
CA ASN A 144 2.98 -16.60 13.68
C ASN A 144 1.79 -16.23 12.78
N VAL A 145 0.55 -16.54 13.16
CA VAL A 145 -0.65 -16.24 12.37
C VAL A 145 -1.31 -14.97 12.89
N HIS A 146 -1.44 -13.95 12.04
CA HIS A 146 -1.98 -12.63 12.35
C HIS A 146 -3.32 -12.42 11.63
N VAL A 147 -4.40 -12.38 12.40
CA VAL A 147 -5.77 -12.35 11.92
C VAL A 147 -6.33 -10.93 11.96
N MET A 148 -6.78 -10.42 10.80
CA MET A 148 -7.11 -9.01 10.61
C MET A 148 -8.39 -8.79 9.79
N ALA A 149 -8.97 -7.60 9.92
CA ALA A 149 -10.22 -7.26 9.23
C ALA A 149 -10.07 -7.21 7.70
N GLY A 150 -11.17 -7.46 6.99
CA GLY A 150 -11.24 -7.32 5.52
C GLY A 150 -11.41 -5.88 5.04
N VAL A 151 -11.96 -4.99 5.89
CA VAL A 151 -12.19 -3.59 5.52
C VAL A 151 -10.84 -2.86 5.42
N PRO A 152 -10.50 -2.24 4.27
CA PRO A 152 -9.14 -1.72 4.04
C PRO A 152 -8.65 -0.77 5.13
N THR A 153 -9.42 0.26 5.47
CA THR A 153 -9.00 1.25 6.48
C THR A 153 -8.72 0.62 7.85
N ILE A 154 -9.49 -0.41 8.22
CA ILE A 154 -9.30 -1.16 9.47
C ILE A 154 -8.04 -2.02 9.37
N PHE A 155 -7.87 -2.75 8.26
CA PHE A 155 -6.70 -3.58 8.01
C PHE A 155 -5.40 -2.76 8.11
N GLU A 156 -5.34 -1.59 7.46
CA GLU A 156 -4.17 -0.70 7.52
C GLU A 156 -3.83 -0.28 8.96
N ALA A 157 -4.85 0.06 9.75
CA ALA A 157 -4.66 0.47 11.15
C ALA A 157 -4.17 -0.70 12.03
N MET A 158 -4.69 -1.90 11.81
CA MET A 158 -4.26 -3.10 12.53
C MET A 158 -2.83 -3.50 12.14
N VAL A 159 -2.46 -3.39 10.86
CA VAL A 159 -1.07 -3.61 10.39
C VAL A 159 -0.13 -2.61 11.07
N ALA A 160 -0.50 -1.34 11.13
CA ALA A 160 0.29 -0.32 11.82
C ALA A 160 0.47 -0.61 13.32
N SER A 161 -0.55 -1.18 13.97
CA SER A 161 -0.48 -1.60 15.39
C SER A 161 0.40 -2.83 15.61
N LEU A 162 0.35 -3.81 14.70
CA LEU A 162 1.10 -5.05 14.81
C LEU A 162 2.58 -4.89 14.45
N LEU A 163 2.92 -4.12 13.41
CA LEU A 163 4.27 -4.03 12.85
C LEU A 163 5.38 -3.76 13.89
N PRO A 164 5.22 -2.87 14.89
CA PRO A 164 6.24 -2.64 15.91
C PRO A 164 6.61 -3.87 16.75
N ARG A 165 5.72 -4.87 16.81
CA ARG A 165 5.95 -6.14 17.53
C ARG A 165 6.69 -7.18 16.68
N LEU A 166 6.75 -7.00 15.36
CA LEU A 166 7.38 -7.95 14.46
C LEU A 166 8.87 -7.66 14.33
N THR A 167 9.69 -8.71 14.41
CA THR A 167 11.14 -8.56 14.19
C THR A 167 11.39 -8.40 12.70
N GLY A 168 11.73 -7.19 12.27
CA GLY A 168 12.06 -6.88 10.89
C GLY A 168 13.53 -7.12 10.52
N GLY A 169 13.80 -7.19 9.22
CA GLY A 169 15.14 -7.29 8.65
C GLY A 169 15.65 -5.95 8.09
N THR A 170 16.45 -6.02 7.02
CA THR A 170 16.91 -4.80 6.33
C THR A 170 15.82 -4.32 5.37
N PRO A 171 15.35 -3.06 5.47
CA PRO A 171 14.30 -2.54 4.59
C PRO A 171 14.66 -2.67 3.11
N LEU A 172 13.68 -3.08 2.31
CA LEU A 172 13.82 -3.17 0.86
C LEU A 172 13.73 -1.76 0.26
N LEU A 173 14.80 -1.32 -0.41
CA LEU A 173 14.77 -0.10 -1.19
C LEU A 173 14.28 -0.42 -2.60
N SER A 174 13.31 0.36 -3.10
CA SER A 174 12.79 0.25 -4.47
C SER A 174 13.00 1.57 -5.19
N GLN A 175 13.60 1.53 -6.38
CA GLN A 175 13.72 2.68 -7.27
C GLN A 175 13.13 2.33 -8.64
N SER A 176 12.20 3.15 -9.11
CA SER A 176 11.62 3.03 -10.45
C SER A 176 12.24 4.06 -11.39
N LEU A 177 12.63 3.62 -12.58
CA LEU A 177 13.22 4.44 -13.63
C LEU A 177 12.41 4.29 -14.90
N ARG A 178 11.85 5.40 -15.35
CA ARG A 178 11.21 5.49 -16.66
C ARG A 178 12.27 5.52 -17.75
N ILE A 179 12.20 4.57 -18.68
CA ILE A 179 13.04 4.50 -19.88
C ILE A 179 12.11 4.57 -21.09
N GLU A 180 12.31 5.56 -21.96
CA GLU A 180 11.53 5.75 -23.18
C GLU A 180 12.14 4.97 -24.34
N ARG A 181 12.25 3.65 -24.12
CA ARG A 181 12.69 2.64 -25.11
C ARG A 181 11.84 1.40 -24.95
N GLY A 182 11.68 0.65 -26.04
CA GLY A 182 10.95 -0.61 -25.98
C GLY A 182 11.63 -1.62 -25.07
N GLU A 183 10.83 -2.49 -24.46
CA GLU A 183 11.34 -3.53 -23.55
C GLU A 183 12.40 -4.41 -24.22
N GLY A 184 12.20 -4.77 -25.49
CA GLY A 184 13.18 -5.53 -26.27
C GLY A 184 14.55 -4.86 -26.40
N ASP A 185 14.60 -3.52 -26.49
CA ASP A 185 15.86 -2.78 -26.62
C ASP A 185 16.67 -2.75 -25.32
N ILE A 186 15.99 -2.89 -24.18
CA ILE A 186 16.61 -2.82 -22.84
C ILE A 186 16.81 -4.19 -22.21
N ALA A 187 16.16 -5.24 -22.71
CA ALA A 187 16.20 -6.58 -22.12
C ALA A 187 17.62 -7.15 -21.99
N GLY A 188 18.42 -7.08 -23.08
CA GLY A 188 19.81 -7.55 -23.07
C GLY A 188 20.68 -6.82 -22.03
N PRO A 189 20.79 -5.49 -22.10
CA PRO A 189 21.53 -4.71 -21.10
C PRO A 189 21.00 -4.88 -19.67
N LEU A 190 19.70 -5.10 -19.48
CA LEU A 190 19.11 -5.34 -18.17
C LEU A 190 19.50 -6.71 -17.62
N ALA A 191 19.58 -7.74 -18.46
CA ALA A 191 20.05 -9.07 -18.08
C ALA A 191 21.52 -9.05 -17.65
N GLU A 192 22.39 -8.30 -18.35
CA GLU A 192 23.78 -8.10 -17.95
C GLU A 192 23.89 -7.43 -16.56
N LEU A 193 23.06 -6.41 -16.31
CA LEU A 193 23.01 -5.75 -15.00
C LEU A 193 22.48 -6.68 -13.90
N ALA A 194 21.46 -7.49 -14.18
CA ALA A 194 20.97 -8.49 -13.24
C ALA A 194 22.04 -9.53 -12.89
N ALA A 195 22.86 -9.95 -13.88
CA ALA A 195 23.99 -10.84 -13.66
C ALA A 195 25.13 -10.18 -12.87
N GLU A 196 25.42 -8.88 -13.07
CA GLU A 196 26.45 -8.12 -12.35
C GLU A 196 26.06 -7.86 -10.88
N TYR A 197 24.78 -7.59 -10.63
CA TYR A 197 24.20 -7.26 -9.32
C TYR A 197 23.22 -8.35 -8.86
N GLN A 198 23.73 -9.55 -8.60
CA GLN A 198 22.95 -10.70 -8.13
C GLN A 198 22.23 -10.46 -6.78
N ASP A 199 22.66 -9.45 -6.03
CA ASP A 199 22.05 -9.00 -4.77
C ASP A 199 20.83 -8.07 -4.98
N LEU A 200 20.52 -7.69 -6.22
CA LEU A 200 19.42 -6.80 -6.58
C LEU A 200 18.41 -7.53 -7.49
N SER A 201 17.13 -7.26 -7.26
CA SER A 201 16.06 -7.69 -8.15
C SER A 201 15.77 -6.59 -9.18
N PHE A 202 15.71 -6.98 -10.45
CA PHE A 202 15.39 -6.10 -11.58
C PHE A 202 14.07 -6.55 -12.19
N GLY A 203 13.12 -5.62 -12.32
CA GLY A 203 11.88 -5.80 -13.05
C GLY A 203 11.75 -4.78 -14.17
N SER A 204 11.13 -5.16 -15.28
CA SER A 204 10.78 -4.28 -16.40
C SER A 204 9.27 -4.33 -16.59
N TYR A 205 8.64 -3.16 -16.72
CA TYR A 205 7.20 -3.02 -16.90
C TYR A 205 6.91 -2.07 -18.07
N PRO A 206 6.44 -2.57 -19.23
CA PRO A 206 6.16 -1.72 -20.39
C PRO A 206 5.02 -0.74 -20.08
N PHE A 207 5.09 0.44 -20.66
CA PHE A 207 4.01 1.42 -20.63
C PHE A 207 3.81 2.03 -22.02
N ASN A 208 2.55 2.35 -22.30
CA ASN A 208 2.15 3.21 -23.41
C ASN A 208 1.31 4.34 -22.82
N ARG A 209 1.83 5.56 -22.84
CA ARG A 209 1.15 6.74 -22.30
C ARG A 209 1.36 7.91 -23.24
N ASP A 210 0.27 8.52 -23.67
CA ASP A 210 0.27 9.69 -24.55
C ASP A 210 1.07 9.47 -25.86
N GLY A 211 1.03 8.25 -26.41
CA GLY A 211 1.76 7.87 -27.63
C GLY A 211 3.26 7.59 -27.44
N ILE A 212 3.77 7.72 -26.20
CA ILE A 212 5.15 7.37 -25.85
C ILE A 212 5.18 5.92 -25.37
N TYR A 213 5.90 5.08 -26.10
CA TYR A 213 6.20 3.71 -25.72
C TYR A 213 7.51 3.64 -24.92
N GLY A 214 7.49 2.91 -23.80
CA GLY A 214 8.66 2.77 -22.94
C GLY A 214 8.52 1.64 -21.94
N ALA A 215 9.47 1.54 -21.03
CA ALA A 215 9.44 0.60 -19.90
C ALA A 215 9.86 1.30 -18.60
N ASN A 216 9.17 0.97 -17.51
CA ASN A 216 9.59 1.31 -16.15
C ASN A 216 10.48 0.19 -15.63
N VAL A 217 11.77 0.47 -15.48
CA VAL A 217 12.71 -0.45 -14.85
C VAL A 217 12.68 -0.21 -13.34
N VAL A 218 12.27 -1.23 -12.60
CA VAL A 218 12.22 -1.22 -11.14
C VAL A 218 13.40 -2.01 -10.61
N VAL A 219 14.27 -1.35 -9.83
CA VAL A 219 15.40 -1.98 -9.15
C VAL A 219 15.08 -2.05 -7.67
N ARG A 220 15.10 -3.26 -7.10
CA ARG A 220 14.84 -3.51 -5.68
C ARG A 220 16.04 -4.16 -5.02
N GLY A 221 16.34 -3.78 -3.78
CA GLY A 221 17.36 -4.44 -2.99
C GLY A 221 17.61 -3.78 -1.64
N GLN A 222 18.38 -4.44 -0.79
CA GLN A 222 18.68 -3.96 0.55
C GLN A 222 19.85 -2.96 0.54
N ARG A 223 19.86 -2.01 1.48
CA ARG A 223 21.02 -1.12 1.66
C ARG A 223 22.16 -1.91 2.30
N CYS A 224 23.09 -2.41 1.49
CA CYS A 224 24.26 -3.12 2.01
C CYS A 224 25.12 -2.20 2.91
N ARG A 225 25.31 -2.57 4.19
CA ARG A 225 26.35 -1.98 5.05
C ARG A 225 27.72 -2.26 4.41
N PRO A 226 28.70 -1.35 4.48
CA PRO A 226 29.85 -1.37 3.58
C PRO A 226 30.80 -2.52 3.91
N ARG A 227 30.57 -3.71 3.35
CA ARG A 227 31.68 -4.62 3.03
C ARG A 227 32.37 -4.05 1.79
N ARG A 228 33.63 -3.66 2.01
CA ARG A 228 34.56 -2.96 1.13
C ARG A 228 34.29 -3.29 -0.35
N ARG A 229 33.89 -2.27 -1.13
CA ARG A 229 33.75 -2.16 -2.61
C ARG A 229 32.33 -1.99 -3.20
N ARG A 230 31.22 -2.31 -2.51
CA ARG A 230 29.84 -2.18 -3.08
C ARG A 230 28.89 -1.23 -2.34
N ALA A 231 29.43 -0.23 -1.63
CA ALA A 231 28.58 0.84 -1.08
C ALA A 231 27.87 1.61 -2.21
N GLY A 232 26.54 1.56 -2.23
CA GLY A 232 25.69 2.23 -3.21
C GLY A 232 25.35 1.42 -4.47
N ALA A 233 25.42 0.08 -4.44
CA ALA A 233 25.02 -0.78 -5.56
C ALA A 233 23.65 -0.43 -6.18
N PRO A 234 22.56 -0.20 -5.41
CA PRO A 234 21.27 0.21 -5.98
C PRO A 234 21.36 1.56 -6.72
N VAL A 235 22.06 2.53 -6.13
CA VAL A 235 22.25 3.87 -6.71
C VAL A 235 23.12 3.82 -7.97
N ARG A 236 24.13 2.95 -8.00
CA ARG A 236 25.02 2.73 -9.16
C ARG A 236 24.30 1.98 -10.28
N ALA A 237 23.54 0.93 -9.96
CA ALA A 237 22.69 0.21 -10.90
C ALA A 237 21.67 1.16 -11.52
N VAL A 238 20.99 1.96 -10.71
CA VAL A 238 20.08 3.01 -11.18
C VAL A 238 20.77 4.04 -12.07
N SER A 239 21.98 4.47 -11.70
CA SER A 239 22.79 5.38 -12.52
C SER A 239 23.25 4.76 -13.83
N ARG A 240 23.36 3.42 -13.93
CA ARG A 240 23.67 2.69 -15.16
C ARG A 240 22.42 2.46 -16.02
N CYS A 241 21.28 2.10 -15.42
CA CYS A 241 19.99 2.07 -16.11
C CYS A 241 19.64 3.45 -16.71
N ARG A 242 19.96 4.55 -16.01
CA ARG A 242 19.85 5.92 -16.55
C ARG A 242 20.77 6.21 -17.75
N ARG A 243 21.76 5.37 -18.06
CA ARG A 243 22.56 5.50 -19.29
C ARG A 243 21.90 4.82 -20.48
N LEU A 244 21.00 3.86 -20.23
CA LEU A 244 20.18 3.22 -21.27
C LEU A 244 19.13 4.18 -21.85
N THR A 245 18.80 5.27 -21.15
CA THR A 245 17.92 6.33 -21.65
C THR A 245 18.58 7.23 -22.71
N ARG A 246 19.90 7.12 -22.93
CA ARG A 246 20.58 7.95 -23.94
C ARG A 246 20.50 7.31 -25.34
N PRO A 247 20.16 8.08 -26.39
CA PRO A 247 20.29 7.60 -27.75
C PRO A 247 21.77 7.32 -28.07
N PRO A 248 22.10 6.30 -28.87
CA PRO A 248 23.47 6.06 -29.31
C PRO A 248 23.79 7.15 -30.34
N GLY A 249 24.55 8.19 -29.98
CA GLY A 249 24.97 9.19 -30.96
C GLY A 249 25.34 10.58 -30.46
N LEU A 250 24.90 11.02 -29.28
CA LEU A 250 25.28 12.34 -28.77
C LEU A 250 26.66 12.30 -28.09
N ARG A 251 27.72 12.29 -28.93
CA ARG A 251 29.07 12.68 -28.49
C ARG A 251 28.98 14.08 -27.90
N ARG A 252 29.58 14.28 -26.71
CA ARG A 252 29.79 15.62 -26.14
C ARG A 252 30.38 16.51 -27.24
N PRO A 253 29.86 17.71 -27.51
CA PRO A 253 30.55 18.63 -28.39
C PRO A 253 31.94 18.89 -27.79
N ARG A 254 33.00 18.55 -28.55
CA ARG A 254 34.36 18.97 -28.22
C ARG A 254 34.29 20.49 -28.04
N ARG A 255 34.70 20.99 -26.87
CA ARG A 255 34.87 22.43 -26.63
C ARG A 255 35.81 22.97 -27.72
N ARG A 256 35.27 23.54 -28.79
CA ARG A 256 36.04 24.37 -29.72
C ARG A 256 36.46 25.59 -28.91
N GLY A 257 37.77 25.79 -28.81
CA GLY A 257 38.37 26.88 -28.06
C GLY A 257 37.78 28.22 -28.48
N LEU A 258 37.31 28.98 -27.50
CA LEU A 258 36.99 30.38 -27.64
C LEU A 258 38.26 31.12 -28.07
N ARG A 259 38.40 31.39 -29.37
CA ARG A 259 39.31 32.42 -29.86
C ARG A 259 38.80 33.76 -29.34
N ARG A 260 39.60 34.37 -28.47
CA ARG A 260 39.47 35.76 -28.03
C ARG A 260 39.42 36.67 -29.26
N ARG A 261 38.42 37.55 -29.35
CA ARG A 261 38.47 38.76 -30.19
C ARG A 261 38.50 40.00 -29.29
N PRO A 262 39.16 41.08 -29.73
CA PRO A 262 39.65 42.13 -28.86
C PRO A 262 38.59 43.20 -28.55
N ARG A 263 38.82 43.91 -27.44
CA ARG A 263 38.05 45.07 -26.98
C ARG A 263 38.18 46.23 -27.97
N ALA A 264 37.07 46.90 -28.24
CA ALA A 264 37.05 48.25 -28.78
C ALA A 264 36.23 49.16 -27.84
N SER A 265 36.79 50.33 -27.59
CA SER A 265 36.44 51.35 -26.59
C SER A 265 35.75 52.55 -27.21
N GLY A 266 34.91 53.22 -26.41
CA GLY A 266 34.41 54.61 -26.59
C GLY A 266 33.16 54.74 -27.46
N SER A 267 32.26 55.70 -27.31
CA SER A 267 31.99 56.76 -26.31
C SER A 267 30.83 57.60 -26.88
N GLY A 268 29.91 58.10 -26.04
CA GLY A 268 29.15 59.33 -26.34
C GLY A 268 27.63 59.23 -26.58
N ARG A 269 26.85 59.80 -25.63
CA ARG A 269 25.79 60.85 -25.72
C ARG A 269 24.82 60.82 -26.93
N SER A 270 23.54 61.23 -26.88
CA SER A 270 22.61 61.73 -25.86
C SER A 270 21.20 61.94 -26.45
N ALA A 271 20.16 61.75 -25.62
CA ALA A 271 18.94 62.57 -25.44
C ALA A 271 17.74 62.63 -26.44
N ARG A 272 16.54 62.57 -25.80
CA ARG A 272 15.27 63.31 -25.99
C ARG A 272 14.02 62.56 -26.52
N GLY A 273 12.90 62.83 -25.83
CA GLY A 273 11.49 62.59 -26.22
C GLY A 273 10.72 61.76 -25.17
N ALA A 274 10.15 62.33 -24.10
CA ALA A 274 8.76 62.88 -23.99
C ALA A 274 7.67 61.78 -24.11
N ALA A 275 6.57 61.70 -23.36
CA ALA A 275 6.00 62.32 -22.16
C ALA A 275 4.67 61.56 -21.87
N ALA A 276 4.18 61.56 -20.60
CA ALA A 276 2.76 61.48 -20.17
C ALA A 276 1.90 60.23 -20.56
N ALA A 277 0.90 59.77 -19.81
CA ALA A 277 0.33 60.08 -18.50
C ALA A 277 -0.52 58.87 -18.04
N ALA A 278 -0.70 58.77 -16.72
CA ALA A 278 -1.59 57.84 -16.03
C ALA A 278 -3.05 58.33 -16.03
N GLY A 279 -3.99 57.40 -15.90
CA GLY A 279 -5.41 57.68 -15.65
C GLY A 279 -6.08 56.50 -14.97
N SER A 280 -6.41 56.67 -13.68
CA SER A 280 -6.99 55.71 -12.76
C SER A 280 -8.52 55.79 -12.76
N VAL A 281 -9.23 54.67 -12.55
CA VAL A 281 -10.57 54.69 -11.93
C VAL A 281 -10.77 53.43 -11.06
N ARG A 282 -10.93 53.67 -9.75
CA ARG A 282 -11.51 52.75 -8.76
C ARG A 282 -13.04 52.86 -8.81
N ARG A 283 -13.77 51.77 -8.54
CA ARG A 283 -14.87 51.73 -7.56
C ARG A 283 -15.40 50.29 -7.30
N ARG A 284 -15.46 49.93 -6.02
CA ARG A 284 -16.23 48.84 -5.37
C ARG A 284 -17.51 49.50 -4.77
N PRO A 285 -18.39 48.82 -4.00
CA PRO A 285 -18.95 47.46 -4.05
C PRO A 285 -20.50 47.46 -3.80
N THR A 286 -21.19 46.31 -3.87
CA THR A 286 -22.42 46.10 -3.08
C THR A 286 -22.55 44.66 -2.58
N ARG A 287 -22.85 44.56 -1.28
CA ARG A 287 -23.29 43.38 -0.51
C ARG A 287 -24.81 43.35 -0.55
N THR A 288 -25.43 42.16 -0.59
CA THR A 288 -26.64 41.88 0.20
C THR A 288 -26.82 40.38 0.44
N ARG A 289 -27.14 40.06 1.70
CA ARG A 289 -27.53 38.75 2.26
C ARG A 289 -28.92 38.32 1.76
N ARG A 290 -29.19 37.00 1.73
CA ARG A 290 -30.28 36.33 2.50
C ARG A 290 -30.39 34.82 2.17
N ARG A 291 -30.36 33.98 3.22
CA ARG A 291 -31.11 32.70 3.38
C ARG A 291 -32.51 33.07 3.94
N PRO A 292 -33.61 32.28 3.84
CA PRO A 292 -33.69 30.93 4.45
C PRO A 292 -34.72 29.89 3.87
N THR A 293 -34.58 28.63 4.34
CA THR A 293 -35.59 27.59 4.72
C THR A 293 -36.81 27.18 3.87
N SER A 294 -36.93 25.87 3.59
CA SER A 294 -38.11 24.97 3.81
C SER A 294 -37.69 23.52 3.47
N ARG A 295 -37.69 22.48 4.34
CA ARG A 295 -38.75 21.63 4.93
C ARG A 295 -39.87 21.14 3.98
N ARG A 296 -39.79 19.87 3.53
CA ARG A 296 -40.76 18.73 3.64
C ARG A 296 -40.48 17.70 2.52
N ALA A 297 -40.08 16.47 2.87
CA ALA A 297 -40.89 15.24 2.95
C ALA A 297 -41.32 14.71 1.57
N TRP A 298 -40.96 13.50 1.14
CA TRP A 298 -41.70 12.22 1.23
C TRP A 298 -40.85 11.22 0.38
N ARG A 299 -40.57 9.95 0.71
CA ARG A 299 -41.46 8.80 0.97
C ARG A 299 -40.68 7.67 1.66
N ARG A 300 -41.35 7.03 2.61
CA ARG A 300 -41.01 5.76 3.26
C ARG A 300 -41.18 4.59 2.28
N TRP A 301 -40.29 3.60 2.38
CA TRP A 301 -40.54 2.22 1.98
C TRP A 301 -40.66 1.38 3.26
N ARG A 302 -41.79 0.68 3.44
CA ARG A 302 -41.97 -0.39 4.42
C ARG A 302 -42.58 -1.59 3.67
N PRO A 303 -42.17 -2.83 4.00
CA PRO A 303 -42.74 -4.03 3.39
C PRO A 303 -44.08 -4.38 4.02
N SER A 304 -45.01 -4.85 3.19
CA SER A 304 -46.29 -5.42 3.61
C SER A 304 -46.11 -6.86 4.08
N ALA A 305 -46.33 -7.10 5.36
CA ALA A 305 -46.77 -8.39 5.85
C ALA A 305 -48.30 -8.40 5.92
N ARG A 306 -48.94 -9.37 5.26
CA ARG A 306 -50.27 -9.87 5.67
C ARG A 306 -50.28 -11.38 5.58
N SER A 307 -50.82 -11.92 6.67
CA SER A 307 -50.88 -13.29 7.11
C SER A 307 -52.12 -14.05 6.60
N ARG A 308 -52.05 -15.37 6.73
CA ARG A 308 -53.13 -16.38 6.84
C ARG A 308 -53.72 -16.92 5.52
N ARG A 309 -53.32 -18.15 5.18
CA ARG A 309 -54.08 -19.37 5.53
C ARG A 309 -53.11 -20.46 5.94
#